data_AF-A0A953RN31-F1
#
_entry.id   AF-A0A953RN31-F1
#
_cell.length_a   1.000
_cell.length_b   1.000
_cell.length_c   1.000
_cell.angle_alpha   90.00
_cell.angle_beta   90.00
_cell.angle_gamma   90.00
#
_symmetry.space_group_name_H-M   'P 1'
#
loop_
_entity.id
_entity.type
_entity.pdbx_description
1 polymer ?
#
loop_
_entity_poly.entity_id
_entity_poly.type
_entity_poly.pdbx_seq_one_letter_code
_entity_poly.pdbx_strand_id
1 'polypeptide(L)' 'AGAHFDRTAHGTPVLNGALAYLECRLHSAQDAGDHTIFIAEVEQVVVRGGDPLLYYRWGYRNIGVSQPKPPEYPGQA' A
#
# COMPACT_ATOMS: atom_id res chain seq x y z
N ALA A 1 -12.28 15.94 1.34
CA ALA A 1 -10.93 15.72 1.87
C ALA A 1 -10.02 15.32 0.70
N GLY A 2 -8.82 15.89 0.59
CA GLY A 2 -7.85 15.57 -0.45
C GLY A 2 -6.57 15.01 0.16
N ALA A 3 -5.92 14.08 -0.52
CA ALA A 3 -4.58 13.64 -0.13
C ALA A 3 -3.55 14.71 -0.53
N HIS A 4 -2.53 14.87 0.32
CA HIS A 4 -1.40 15.76 0.04
C HIS A 4 -0.26 14.98 -0.61
N PHE A 5 0.35 15.56 -1.64
CA PHE A 5 1.42 14.94 -2.40
C PHE A 5 2.58 15.90 -2.60
N ASP A 6 3.79 15.36 -2.49
CA ASP A 6 5.02 15.98 -2.95
C ASP A 6 5.42 15.38 -4.32
N ARG A 7 6.49 15.88 -4.94
CA ARG A 7 7.02 15.34 -6.21
C ARG A 7 8.48 14.94 -6.08
N THR A 8 8.86 13.83 -6.70
CA THR A 8 10.26 13.44 -6.88
C THR A 8 10.96 14.35 -7.89
N ALA A 9 12.28 14.16 -8.05
CA ALA A 9 13.07 14.86 -9.07
C ALA A 9 12.57 14.57 -10.51
N HIS A 10 11.99 13.40 -10.75
CA HIS A 10 11.38 13.04 -12.04
C HIS A 10 9.91 13.49 -12.16
N GLY A 11 9.38 14.18 -11.14
CA GLY A 11 8.02 14.70 -11.12
C GLY A 11 6.94 13.71 -10.67
N THR A 12 7.32 12.49 -10.26
CA THR A 12 6.39 11.45 -9.77
C THR A 12 5.72 11.90 -8.48
N PRO A 13 4.38 11.83 -8.36
CA PRO A 13 3.68 12.22 -7.14
C PRO A 13 3.92 11.19 -6.02
N VAL A 14 4.29 11.68 -4.84
CA VAL A 14 4.54 10.87 -3.64
C VAL A 14 3.55 11.27 -2.56
N LEU A 15 2.87 10.30 -1.98
CA LEU A 15 1.90 10.54 -0.91
C LEU A 15 2.61 10.99 0.38
N ASN A 16 2.17 12.11 0.93
CA ASN A 16 2.74 12.63 2.19
C ASN A 16 2.39 11.69 3.34
N GLY A 17 3.39 11.34 4.16
CA GLY A 17 3.24 10.38 5.25
C GLY A 17 3.40 8.91 4.85
N ALA A 18 3.65 8.58 3.57
CA ALA A 18 4.00 7.22 3.18
C ALA A 18 5.32 6.78 3.85
N LEU A 19 5.31 5.59 4.48
CA LEU A 19 6.52 5.03 5.11
C LEU A 19 7.59 4.65 4.08
N ALA A 20 7.19 4.28 2.88
CA ALA A 20 8.11 4.02 1.78
C ALA A 20 7.44 4.37 0.44
N TYR A 21 8.27 4.68 -0.55
CA TYR A 21 7.85 4.74 -1.95
C TYR A 21 8.97 4.24 -2.85
N LEU A 22 8.57 3.70 -3.99
CA LEU A 22 9.44 3.23 -5.06
C LEU A 22 9.14 4.08 -6.29
N GLU A 23 10.19 4.66 -6.87
CA GLU A 23 10.10 5.29 -8.18
C GLU A 23 10.64 4.30 -9.21
N CYS A 24 9.79 3.98 -10.18
CA CYS A 24 10.06 2.88 -11.10
C CYS A 24 9.83 3.30 -12.54
N ARG A 25 10.64 2.74 -13.45
CA ARG A 25 10.38 2.79 -14.88
C ARG A 25 9.64 1.53 -15.32
N LEU A 26 8.51 1.72 -16.01
CA LEU A 26 7.70 0.61 -16.50
C LEU A 26 8.51 -0.25 -17.49
N HIS A 27 8.54 -1.56 -17.24
CA HIS A 27 9.24 -2.53 -18.09
C HIS A 27 8.26 -3.31 -18.98
N SER A 28 7.15 -3.80 -18.41
CA SER A 28 6.08 -4.47 -19.18
C SER A 28 4.73 -4.42 -18.46
N ALA A 29 3.66 -4.60 -19.22
CA ALA A 29 2.28 -4.71 -18.74
C ALA A 29 1.66 -5.98 -19.32
N GLN A 30 1.10 -6.83 -18.47
CA GLN A 30 0.55 -8.14 -18.85
C GLN A 30 -0.95 -8.17 -18.54
N ASP A 31 -1.77 -8.54 -19.52
CA ASP A 31 -3.21 -8.74 -19.31
C ASP A 31 -3.47 -9.98 -18.45
N ALA A 32 -4.29 -9.82 -17.41
CA ALA A 32 -4.61 -10.86 -16.42
C ALA A 32 -6.11 -10.88 -16.09
N GLY A 33 -6.96 -10.92 -17.13
CA GLY A 33 -8.41 -10.94 -16.99
C GLY A 33 -8.98 -9.54 -16.72
N ASP A 34 -9.48 -9.31 -15.51
CA ASP A 34 -10.00 -8.02 -15.05
C ASP A 34 -8.92 -7.09 -14.46
N HIS A 35 -7.66 -7.54 -14.44
CA HIS A 35 -6.51 -6.78 -13.98
C HIS A 35 -5.37 -6.77 -15.01
N THR A 36 -4.46 -5.80 -14.86
CA THR A 36 -3.17 -5.74 -15.57
C THR A 36 -2.04 -5.84 -14.57
N ILE A 37 -1.08 -6.73 -14.81
CA ILE A 37 0.13 -6.85 -14.00
C ILE A 37 1.22 -5.97 -14.61
N PHE A 38 1.67 -4.96 -13.86
CA PHE A 38 2.78 -4.11 -14.25
C PHE A 38 4.09 -4.61 -13.63
N ILE A 39 5.09 -4.85 -14.48
CA ILE A 39 6.47 -5.15 -14.06
C ILE A 39 7.29 -3.90 -14.34
N ALA A 40 8.01 -3.41 -13.33
CA ALA A 40 8.77 -2.17 -13.42
C ALA A 40 10.14 -2.32 -12.76
N GLU A 41 11.12 -1.62 -13.32
CA GLU A 41 12.48 -1.52 -12.80
C GLU A 41 12.53 -0.41 -11.75
N VAL A 42 13.04 -0.71 -10.56
CA VAL A 42 13.17 0.28 -9.48
C VAL A 42 14.37 1.17 -9.75
N GLU A 43 14.14 2.47 -9.90
CA GLU A 43 15.18 3.47 -10.15
C GLU A 43 15.58 4.20 -8.85
N GLN A 44 14.61 4.44 -7.95
CA GLN A 44 14.87 5.01 -6.62
C GLN A 44 13.97 4.40 -5.54
N VAL A 45 14.49 4.41 -4.30
CA VAL A 45 13.77 3.93 -3.12
C VAL A 45 13.96 4.93 -1.99
N VAL A 46 12.87 5.25 -1.30
CA VAL A 46 12.93 5.95 -0.01
C VAL A 46 12.16 5.16 1.02
N VAL A 47 12.78 5.00 2.19
CA VAL A 47 12.23 4.29 3.35
C VAL A 47 12.32 5.19 4.57
N ARG A 48 11.27 5.18 5.38
CA ARG A 48 11.13 5.89 6.64
C ARG A 48 10.72 4.88 7.71
N GLY A 49 11.04 5.17 8.97
CA GLY A 49 10.59 4.36 10.10
C GLY A 49 9.11 4.56 10.40
N GLY A 50 8.48 3.56 11.03
CA GLY A 50 7.08 3.57 11.45
C GLY A 50 6.43 2.21 11.31
N ASP A 51 5.21 2.08 11.83
CA ASP A 51 4.42 0.84 11.72
C ASP A 51 3.60 0.84 10.42
N PRO A 52 3.73 -0.17 9.56
CA PRO A 52 3.00 -0.21 8.29
C PRO A 52 1.52 -0.45 8.50
N LEU A 53 0.71 0.06 7.57
CA LEU A 53 -0.71 -0.22 7.48
C LEU A 53 -0.91 -1.65 6.94
N LEU A 54 -1.55 -2.51 7.73
CA LEU A 54 -1.91 -3.87 7.33
C LEU A 54 -3.34 -3.89 6.76
N TYR A 55 -3.54 -4.60 5.66
CA TYR A 55 -4.88 -4.92 5.16
C TYR A 55 -5.09 -6.44 5.17
N TYR A 56 -6.07 -6.91 5.95
CA TYR A 56 -6.37 -8.32 6.09
C TYR A 56 -7.86 -8.56 6.37
N ARG A 57 -8.47 -9.48 5.61
CA ARG A 57 -9.91 -9.81 5.65
C ARG A 57 -10.78 -8.56 5.58
N TRP A 58 -10.58 -7.76 4.54
CA TRP A 58 -11.41 -6.58 4.23
C TRP A 58 -11.33 -5.44 5.25
N GLY A 59 -10.28 -5.41 6.08
CA GLY A 59 -10.12 -4.38 7.10
C GLY A 59 -8.66 -3.95 7.28
N TYR A 60 -8.51 -2.67 7.62
CA TYR A 60 -7.23 -2.07 7.98
C TYR A 60 -6.86 -2.35 9.44
N ARG A 61 -5.58 -2.59 9.71
CA ARG A 61 -5.03 -2.98 11.01
C ARG A 61 -3.63 -2.40 11.18
N ASN A 62 -3.17 -2.32 12.43
CA ASN A 62 -1.78 -2.01 12.77
C ASN A 62 -1.03 -3.30 13.12
N ILE A 63 0.28 -3.33 12.86
CA ILE A 63 1.15 -4.42 13.33
C ILE A 63 1.23 -4.41 14.87
N GLY A 64 1.27 -5.58 15.49
CA GLY A 64 1.52 -5.73 16.93
C GLY A 64 0.34 -5.36 17.85
N VAL A 65 -0.74 -4.80 17.31
CA VAL A 65 -1.97 -4.54 18.07
C VAL A 65 -2.85 -5.77 18.03
N SER A 66 -3.04 -6.43 19.18
CA SER A 66 -4.06 -7.48 19.30
C SER A 66 -5.42 -6.85 19.01
N GLN A 67 -6.08 -7.36 17.99
CA GLN A 67 -7.41 -6.89 17.64
C GLN A 67 -8.37 -7.42 18.70
N PRO A 68 -9.31 -6.60 19.22
CA PRO A 68 -10.36 -7.13 20.08
C PRO A 68 -11.09 -8.24 19.33
N LYS A 69 -11.42 -9.33 20.05
CA LYS A 69 -12.23 -10.42 19.48
C LYS A 69 -13.46 -9.78 18.80
N PRO A 70 -13.74 -10.09 17.52
CA PRO A 70 -14.95 -9.59 16.87
C PRO A 70 -16.17 -9.93 17.72
N PRO A 71 -17.24 -9.11 17.71
CA PRO A 71 -18.48 -9.50 18.38
C PRO A 71 -18.91 -10.88 17.85
N GLU A 72 -19.29 -11.77 18.76
CA GLU A 72 -19.87 -13.06 18.39
C GLU A 72 -21.17 -12.80 17.62
N TYR A 73 -21.21 -13.23 16.36
CA TYR A 73 -22.43 -13.24 15.58
C TYR A 73 -23.20 -14.53 15.89
N PRO A 74 -24.53 -14.46 16.11
CA PRO A 74 -25.33 -15.67 16.27
C PRO A 74 -25.14 -16.58 15.05
N GLY A 75 -24.76 -17.83 15.29
CA GLY A 75 -24.60 -18.87 14.25
C GLY A 75 -23.15 -19.19 13.84
N GLN A 76 -22.13 -18.68 14.53
CA GLN A 76 -20.75 -19.18 14.39
C GLN A 76 -20.45 -20.24 15.46
N ALA A 77 -20.79 -21.50 15.16
CA ALA A 77 -20.21 -22.69 15.77
C ALA A 77 -19.21 -23.31 14.79
#